data_AF-A0A5C3MPY6-F1
#
_entry.id   AF-A0A5C3MPY6-F1
#
_cell.length_a   1.000
_cell.length_b   1.000
_cell.length_c   1.000
_cell.angle_alpha   90.00
_cell.angle_beta   90.00
_cell.angle_gamma   90.00
#
_symmetry.space_group_name_H-M   'P 1'
#
loop_
_entity.id
_entity.type
_entity.pdbx_description
1 polymer ?
#
loop_
_entity_poly.entity_id
_entity_poly.type
_entity_poly.pdbx_seq_one_letter_code
_entity_poly.pdbx_strand_id
1 'polypeptide(L)'
;MTHFLRAIFKPGHYDQTITKDFTFFMSILRLSVKYDAAVLRSQVVSQLSQYFPTTLHAWDDRDDCSLAHLLKGREPIIVDTALTSTHLSCLLPAALYMCCWDHPLECLIDGFPANGCRFLPWPTVRSCLLAKEKMRNDVRILFKERALLMFSWYCRSSRCIPGLDRWRVQLEEEQLDNLYNVLSLGEPDSIELCSECAELCEGTIADIRAEIWSRLPSYFGLPDWRALRQRATD
;
A
#
# COMPACT_ATOMS: atom_id res chain seq x y z
N MET A 1 22.29 -17.22 11.37
CA MET A 1 22.69 -18.29 10.41
C MET A 1 21.91 -19.59 10.64
N THR A 2 21.67 -20.01 11.89
CA THR A 2 20.95 -21.26 12.24
C THR A 2 19.58 -21.40 11.57
N HIS A 3 18.77 -20.33 11.52
CA HIS A 3 17.45 -20.35 10.86
C HIS A 3 17.53 -20.68 9.37
N PHE A 4 18.48 -20.08 8.65
CA PHE A 4 18.69 -20.30 7.21
C PHE A 4 19.14 -21.72 6.89
N LEU A 5 20.09 -22.26 7.66
CA LEU A 5 20.53 -23.65 7.47
C LEU A 5 19.39 -24.63 7.78
N ARG A 6 18.58 -24.38 8.81
CA ARG A 6 17.41 -25.22 9.10
C ARG A 6 16.36 -25.16 7.98
N ALA A 7 16.17 -24.01 7.34
CA ALA A 7 15.26 -23.90 6.20
C ALA A 7 15.69 -24.76 5.00
N ILE A 8 17.01 -24.86 4.76
CA ILE A 8 17.56 -25.65 3.64
C ILE A 8 17.60 -27.15 3.97
N PHE A 9 18.08 -27.51 5.16
CA PHE A 9 18.42 -28.90 5.49
C PHE A 9 17.29 -29.69 6.17
N LYS A 10 16.22 -29.03 6.65
CA LYS A 10 15.07 -29.72 7.26
C LYS A 10 13.82 -29.57 6.38
N PRO A 11 13.38 -30.63 5.69
CA PRO A 11 12.15 -30.61 4.89
C PRO A 11 10.95 -30.14 5.70
N GLY A 12 10.13 -29.24 5.13
CA GLY A 12 8.93 -28.68 5.75
C GLY A 12 9.15 -27.67 6.88
N HIS A 13 10.39 -27.49 7.36
CA HIS A 13 10.66 -26.52 8.43
C HIS A 13 10.43 -25.06 7.98
N TYR A 14 10.73 -24.78 6.71
CA TYR A 14 10.45 -23.48 6.10
C TYR A 14 8.96 -23.15 6.15
N ASP A 15 8.10 -23.99 5.56
CA ASP A 15 6.65 -23.72 5.46
C ASP A 15 5.96 -23.60 6.83
N GLN A 16 6.43 -24.37 7.82
CA GLN A 16 5.87 -24.35 9.17
C GLN A 16 6.21 -23.08 9.97
N THR A 17 7.31 -22.42 9.64
CA THR A 17 7.93 -21.37 10.48
C THR A 17 7.88 -19.99 9.82
N ILE A 18 7.93 -19.93 8.48
CA ILE A 18 8.08 -18.70 7.72
C ILE A 18 6.97 -17.67 7.99
N THR A 19 5.74 -18.14 8.21
CA THR A 19 4.59 -17.28 8.49
C THR A 19 4.42 -16.94 9.97
N LYS A 20 5.14 -17.60 10.88
CA LYS A 20 4.93 -17.49 12.34
C LYS A 20 6.02 -16.73 13.08
N ASP A 21 7.25 -16.72 12.55
CA ASP A 21 8.39 -16.10 13.19
C ASP A 21 9.03 -15.05 12.28
N PHE A 22 8.91 -13.79 12.68
CA PHE A 22 9.44 -12.66 11.94
C PHE A 22 10.96 -12.63 11.92
N THR A 23 11.61 -13.10 12.99
CA THR A 23 13.08 -13.18 13.05
C THR A 23 13.58 -14.25 12.08
N PHE A 24 12.87 -15.39 12.02
CA PHE A 24 13.12 -16.41 11.00
C PHE A 24 12.92 -15.82 9.60
N PHE A 25 11.78 -15.18 9.35
CA PHE A 25 11.44 -14.55 8.07
C PHE A 25 12.52 -13.56 7.60
N MET A 26 12.88 -12.59 8.45
CA MET A 26 13.93 -11.61 8.14
C MET A 26 15.30 -12.26 7.96
N SER A 27 15.59 -13.35 8.69
CA SER A 27 16.82 -14.12 8.50
C SER A 27 16.86 -14.77 7.13
N ILE A 28 15.76 -15.37 6.65
CA ILE A 28 15.71 -15.96 5.31
C ILE A 28 15.83 -14.86 4.25
N LEU A 29 15.08 -13.77 4.39
CA LEU A 29 15.13 -12.63 3.45
C LEU A 29 16.57 -12.14 3.27
N ARG A 30 17.26 -11.80 4.36
CA ARG A 30 18.62 -11.24 4.32
C ARG A 30 19.66 -12.26 3.85
N LEU A 31 19.58 -13.51 4.31
CA LEU A 31 20.58 -14.52 3.99
C LEU A 31 20.38 -15.13 2.60
N SER A 32 19.16 -15.17 2.07
CA SER A 32 18.90 -15.59 0.69
C SER A 32 19.51 -14.64 -0.34
N VAL A 33 19.59 -13.35 -0.03
CA VAL A 33 20.33 -12.36 -0.82
C VAL A 33 21.83 -12.54 -0.63
N LYS A 34 22.30 -12.63 0.62
CA LYS A 34 23.74 -12.74 0.93
C LYS A 34 24.41 -13.98 0.33
N TYR A 35 23.71 -15.11 0.28
CA TYR A 35 24.24 -16.40 -0.21
C TYR A 35 23.67 -16.82 -1.57
N ASP A 36 23.02 -15.89 -2.28
CA ASP A 36 22.39 -16.12 -3.58
C ASP A 36 21.51 -17.40 -3.66
N ALA A 37 20.70 -17.62 -2.63
CA ALA A 37 19.75 -18.73 -2.61
C ALA A 37 18.47 -18.35 -3.37
N ALA A 38 18.53 -18.37 -4.71
CA ALA A 38 17.47 -17.90 -5.60
C ALA A 38 16.08 -18.50 -5.31
N VAL A 39 16.01 -19.81 -5.00
CA VAL A 39 14.74 -20.48 -4.68
C VAL A 39 14.09 -19.89 -3.43
N LEU A 40 14.83 -19.83 -2.32
CA LEU A 40 14.34 -19.24 -1.07
C LEU A 40 14.00 -17.75 -1.24
N ARG A 41 14.81 -17.02 -2.00
CA ARG A 41 14.56 -15.62 -2.33
C ARG A 41 13.22 -15.45 -3.05
N SER A 42 12.99 -16.21 -4.12
CA SER A 42 11.75 -16.16 -4.90
C SER A 42 10.51 -16.49 -4.05
N GLN A 43 10.61 -17.45 -3.13
CA GLN A 43 9.53 -17.82 -2.22
C GLN A 43 9.20 -16.68 -1.25
N VAL A 44 10.21 -16.11 -0.58
CA VAL A 44 9.98 -15.00 0.37
C VAL A 44 9.46 -13.76 -0.35
N VAL A 45 9.99 -13.44 -1.53
CA VAL A 45 9.50 -12.30 -2.35
C VAL A 45 8.05 -12.52 -2.79
N SER A 46 7.69 -13.75 -3.20
CA SER A 46 6.32 -14.09 -3.56
C SER A 46 5.36 -13.89 -2.40
N GLN A 47 5.76 -14.28 -1.17
CA GLN A 47 4.93 -14.04 0.01
C GLN A 47 4.86 -12.54 0.37
N LEU A 48 5.96 -11.80 0.29
CA LEU A 48 5.94 -10.35 0.50
C LEU A 48 5.05 -9.64 -0.52
N SER A 49 5.02 -10.12 -1.76
CA SER A 49 4.20 -9.54 -2.83
C SER A 49 2.70 -9.72 -2.61
N GLN A 50 2.29 -10.64 -1.72
CA GLN A 50 0.88 -10.75 -1.32
C GLN A 50 0.49 -9.63 -0.34
N TYR A 51 1.41 -9.19 0.51
CA TYR A 51 1.16 -8.12 1.49
C TYR A 51 1.54 -6.71 0.97
N PHE A 52 2.55 -6.64 0.11
CA PHE A 52 3.01 -5.43 -0.59
C PHE A 52 2.83 -5.59 -2.11
N PRO A 53 1.59 -5.68 -2.59
CA PRO A 53 1.30 -6.00 -3.99
C PRO A 53 1.65 -4.86 -4.95
N THR A 54 1.68 -5.20 -6.24
CA THR A 54 1.89 -4.23 -7.33
C THR A 54 0.58 -3.84 -8.03
N THR A 55 -0.52 -4.53 -7.73
CA THR A 55 -1.84 -4.33 -8.35
C THR A 55 -2.87 -3.94 -7.29
N LEU A 56 -3.80 -3.05 -7.64
CA LEU A 56 -4.84 -2.59 -6.73
C LEU A 56 -5.77 -3.73 -6.24
N HIS A 57 -6.13 -4.68 -7.11
CA HIS A 57 -6.96 -5.82 -6.69
C HIS A 57 -6.30 -6.61 -5.55
N ALA A 58 -5.03 -7.02 -5.73
CA ALA A 58 -4.30 -7.71 -4.67
C ALA A 58 -4.05 -6.84 -3.43
N TRP A 59 -4.07 -5.50 -3.58
CA TRP A 59 -4.03 -4.59 -2.43
C TRP A 59 -5.28 -4.71 -1.58
N ASP A 60 -6.45 -4.80 -2.22
CA ASP A 60 -7.72 -4.93 -1.51
C ASP A 60 -7.82 -6.28 -0.78
N ASP A 61 -7.23 -7.35 -1.32
CA ASP A 61 -7.22 -8.69 -0.70
C ASP A 61 -6.07 -8.91 0.32
N ARG A 62 -5.19 -7.91 0.53
CA ARG A 62 -3.89 -8.13 1.21
C ARG A 62 -4.01 -8.54 2.68
N ASP A 63 -5.07 -8.11 3.36
CA ASP A 63 -5.25 -8.34 4.79
C ASP A 63 -5.59 -9.81 5.10
N ASP A 64 -6.08 -10.56 4.10
CA ASP A 64 -6.34 -12.00 4.23
C ASP A 64 -5.09 -12.86 4.04
N CYS A 65 -3.94 -12.26 3.71
CA CYS A 65 -2.72 -13.03 3.49
C CYS A 65 -2.14 -13.59 4.81
N SER A 66 -1.54 -14.78 4.71
CA SER A 66 -0.96 -15.47 5.87
C SER A 66 0.14 -14.69 6.61
N LEU A 67 0.74 -13.67 5.96
CA LEU A 67 1.78 -12.82 6.55
C LEU A 67 1.27 -11.54 7.20
N ALA A 68 -0.01 -11.18 7.05
CA ALA A 68 -0.54 -9.90 7.52
C ALA A 68 -0.28 -9.69 9.02
N HIS A 69 -0.57 -10.70 9.85
CA HIS A 69 -0.33 -10.66 11.29
C HIS A 69 1.16 -10.51 11.69
N LEU A 70 2.07 -10.94 10.81
CA LEU A 70 3.51 -10.92 11.06
C LEU A 70 4.13 -9.56 10.68
N LEU A 71 3.59 -8.93 9.64
CA LEU A 71 4.14 -7.74 9.00
C LEU A 71 3.47 -6.45 9.44
N LYS A 72 2.22 -6.49 9.92
CA LYS A 72 1.49 -5.32 10.42
C LYS A 72 2.29 -4.59 11.51
N GLY A 73 2.53 -3.29 11.30
CA GLY A 73 3.33 -2.44 12.17
C GLY A 73 4.85 -2.58 11.98
N ARG A 74 5.32 -3.43 11.06
CA ARG A 74 6.74 -3.70 10.78
C ARG A 74 7.14 -3.35 9.34
N GLU A 75 6.29 -2.64 8.62
CA GLU A 75 6.52 -2.14 7.27
C GLU A 75 7.84 -1.36 7.15
N PRO A 76 8.23 -0.49 8.11
CA PRO A 76 9.50 0.25 8.04
C PRO A 76 10.73 -0.66 7.97
N ILE A 77 10.66 -1.86 8.58
CA ILE A 77 11.74 -2.86 8.54
C ILE A 77 11.91 -3.43 7.13
N ILE A 78 10.79 -3.67 6.46
CA ILE A 78 10.76 -4.18 5.08
C ILE A 78 11.22 -3.08 4.13
N VAL A 79 10.77 -1.84 4.29
CA VAL A 79 11.23 -0.69 3.50
C VAL A 79 12.75 -0.54 3.58
N ASP A 80 13.33 -0.52 4.79
CA ASP A 80 14.79 -0.40 4.96
C ASP A 80 15.56 -1.54 4.29
N THR A 81 15.03 -2.76 4.37
CA THR A 81 15.63 -3.92 3.70
C THR A 81 15.47 -3.84 2.17
N ALA A 82 14.36 -3.29 1.68
CA ALA A 82 14.09 -3.13 0.26
C ALA A 82 14.88 -1.98 -0.39
N LEU A 83 15.15 -0.91 0.35
CA LEU A 83 16.01 0.19 -0.11
C LEU A 83 17.46 -0.26 -0.38
N THR A 84 17.91 -1.30 0.32
CA THR A 84 19.26 -1.85 0.18
C THR A 84 19.35 -3.04 -0.78
N SER A 85 18.20 -3.58 -1.25
CA SER A 85 18.14 -4.80 -2.05
C SER A 85 17.35 -4.59 -3.34
N THR A 86 18.01 -4.71 -4.50
CA THR A 86 17.39 -4.51 -5.83
C THR A 86 16.20 -5.42 -6.08
N HIS A 87 16.29 -6.69 -5.65
CA HIS A 87 15.25 -7.71 -5.83
C HIS A 87 13.93 -7.41 -5.09
N LEU A 88 13.92 -6.43 -4.17
CA LEU A 88 12.74 -6.03 -3.38
C LEU A 88 12.15 -4.70 -3.83
N SER A 89 12.71 -4.09 -4.88
CA SER A 89 12.31 -2.76 -5.34
C SER A 89 10.83 -2.67 -5.75
N CYS A 90 10.23 -3.77 -6.23
CA CYS A 90 8.81 -3.84 -6.56
C CYS A 90 7.86 -3.70 -5.36
N LEU A 91 8.33 -3.96 -4.15
CA LEU A 91 7.53 -3.87 -2.92
C LEU A 91 7.50 -2.44 -2.37
N LEU A 92 8.47 -1.59 -2.75
CA LEU A 92 8.68 -0.27 -2.16
C LEU A 92 7.46 0.65 -2.24
N PRO A 93 6.76 0.80 -3.38
CA PRO A 93 5.65 1.75 -3.46
C PRO A 93 4.53 1.42 -2.47
N ALA A 94 4.14 0.15 -2.40
CA ALA A 94 3.10 -0.34 -1.48
C ALA A 94 3.56 -0.25 -0.01
N ALA A 95 4.81 -0.61 0.28
CA ALA A 95 5.35 -0.55 1.63
C ALA A 95 5.50 0.89 2.16
N LEU A 96 5.97 1.81 1.30
CA LEU A 96 6.07 3.23 1.63
C LEU A 96 4.69 3.86 1.81
N TYR A 97 3.70 3.45 1.02
CA TYR A 97 2.32 3.87 1.21
C TYR A 97 1.82 3.49 2.62
N MET A 98 1.99 2.24 3.05
CA MET A 98 1.58 1.82 4.40
C MET A 98 2.33 2.61 5.49
N CYS A 99 3.63 2.85 5.34
CA CYS A 99 4.36 3.72 6.27
C CYS A 99 3.79 5.15 6.36
N CYS A 100 3.17 5.66 5.30
CA CYS A 100 2.61 7.00 5.26
C CYS A 100 1.20 7.11 5.85
N TRP A 101 0.40 6.03 5.77
CA TRP A 101 -1.03 6.07 6.09
C TRP A 101 -1.44 5.19 7.27
N ASP A 102 -0.70 4.13 7.59
CA ASP A 102 -0.99 3.24 8.73
C ASP A 102 -0.30 3.70 10.02
N HIS A 103 0.53 4.74 9.94
CA HIS A 103 1.32 5.26 11.06
C HIS A 103 1.16 6.78 11.21
N PRO A 104 1.21 7.31 12.45
CA PRO A 104 1.25 8.75 12.69
C PRO A 104 2.43 9.42 11.99
N LEU A 105 2.27 10.71 11.65
CA LEU A 105 3.32 11.47 10.97
C LEU A 105 4.60 11.57 11.82
N GLU A 106 4.44 11.63 13.13
CA GLU A 106 5.51 11.62 14.13
C GLU A 106 6.37 10.37 13.98
N CYS A 107 5.78 9.19 13.74
CA CYS A 107 6.56 7.97 13.52
C CYS A 107 7.44 8.04 12.28
N LEU A 108 6.99 8.75 11.24
CA LEU A 108 7.77 8.93 10.02
C LEU A 108 8.98 9.87 10.24
N ILE A 109 8.84 10.88 11.11
CA ILE A 109 9.87 11.90 11.38
C ILE A 109 10.79 11.48 12.52
N ASP A 110 10.22 11.07 13.65
CA ASP A 110 10.88 10.75 14.91
C ASP A 110 11.22 9.25 15.06
N GLY A 111 10.81 8.45 14.07
CA GLY A 111 11.12 7.02 13.99
C GLY A 111 9.98 6.12 14.49
N PHE A 112 10.00 4.88 13.99
CA PHE A 112 8.97 3.90 14.25
C PHE A 112 9.30 3.06 15.50
N PRO A 113 8.34 2.78 16.39
CA PRO A 113 8.56 1.96 17.58
C PRO A 113 8.59 0.46 17.20
N ALA A 114 9.66 0.01 16.53
CA ALA A 114 9.79 -1.36 16.03
C ALA A 114 11.10 -2.01 16.49
N ASN A 115 11.07 -2.70 17.64
CA ASN A 115 12.25 -3.32 18.29
C ASN A 115 13.43 -2.34 18.47
N GLY A 116 13.12 -1.16 19.02
CA GLY A 116 13.98 0.03 19.00
C GLY A 116 13.41 1.08 18.04
N CYS A 117 13.74 2.37 18.24
CA CYS A 117 13.34 3.39 17.28
C CYS A 117 14.05 3.13 15.96
N ARG A 118 13.29 2.84 14.90
CA ARG A 118 13.85 2.63 13.57
C ARG A 118 13.54 3.83 12.69
N PHE A 119 14.58 4.39 12.10
CA PHE A 119 14.50 5.58 11.28
C PHE A 119 14.63 5.18 9.83
N LEU A 120 13.69 5.66 9.00
CA LEU A 120 13.90 5.64 7.56
C LEU A 120 14.94 6.71 7.21
N PRO A 121 15.76 6.51 6.15
CA PRO A 121 16.66 7.55 5.67
C PRO A 121 15.89 8.84 5.36
N TRP A 122 16.46 10.00 5.68
CA TRP A 122 15.80 11.29 5.44
C TRP A 122 15.33 11.50 3.99
N PRO A 123 16.07 11.10 2.94
CA PRO A 123 15.57 11.17 1.56
C PRO A 123 14.27 10.39 1.35
N THR A 124 14.11 9.25 2.02
CA THR A 124 12.89 8.44 1.99
C THR A 124 11.76 9.14 2.73
N VAL A 125 12.02 9.66 3.94
CA VAL A 125 11.03 10.44 4.70
C VAL A 125 10.55 11.64 3.89
N ARG A 126 11.46 12.42 3.31
CA ARG A 126 11.13 13.53 2.42
C ARG A 126 10.24 13.08 1.25
N SER A 127 10.55 11.94 0.64
CA SER A 127 9.75 11.39 -0.46
C SER A 127 8.34 11.00 0.00
N CYS A 128 8.22 10.42 1.19
CA CYS A 128 6.93 10.13 1.82
C CYS A 128 6.09 11.39 2.07
N LEU A 129 6.70 12.44 2.63
CA LEU A 129 6.00 13.72 2.87
C LEU A 129 5.47 14.33 1.58
N LEU A 130 6.30 14.38 0.53
CA LEU A 130 5.90 14.88 -0.78
C LEU A 130 4.84 13.98 -1.44
N ALA A 131 4.93 12.67 -1.26
CA ALA A 131 3.93 11.73 -1.76
C ALA A 131 2.57 12.00 -1.13
N LYS A 132 2.50 12.22 0.19
CA LYS A 132 1.25 12.57 0.89
C LYS A 132 0.59 13.84 0.32
N GLU A 133 1.38 14.88 0.07
CA GLU A 133 0.88 16.14 -0.52
C GLU A 133 0.38 15.94 -1.96
N LYS A 134 1.21 15.32 -2.82
CA LYS A 134 0.86 15.08 -4.23
C LYS A 134 -0.37 14.19 -4.38
N MET A 135 -0.43 13.09 -3.63
CA MET A 135 -1.56 12.17 -3.69
C MET A 135 -2.86 12.85 -3.27
N ARG A 136 -2.82 13.66 -2.22
CA ARG A 136 -3.98 14.46 -1.79
C ARG A 136 -4.45 15.40 -2.90
N ASN A 137 -3.52 16.12 -3.52
CA ASN A 137 -3.85 17.05 -4.60
C ASN A 137 -4.45 16.31 -5.80
N ASP A 138 -3.86 15.19 -6.21
CA ASP A 138 -4.33 14.40 -7.34
C ASP A 138 -5.71 13.80 -7.09
N VAL A 139 -5.99 13.29 -5.88
CA VAL A 139 -7.33 12.85 -5.49
C VAL A 139 -8.32 13.99 -5.64
N ARG A 140 -8.03 15.17 -5.07
CA ARG A 140 -8.92 16.34 -5.16
C ARG A 140 -9.21 16.72 -6.62
N ILE A 141 -8.19 16.74 -7.48
CA ILE A 141 -8.34 17.04 -8.90
C ILE A 141 -9.23 16.00 -9.58
N LEU A 142 -8.93 14.71 -9.39
CA LEU A 142 -9.68 13.62 -10.02
C LEU A 142 -11.15 13.60 -9.59
N PHE A 143 -11.43 13.81 -8.30
CA PHE A 143 -12.81 13.93 -7.80
C PHE A 143 -13.55 15.09 -8.47
N LYS A 144 -12.89 16.24 -8.64
CA LYS A 144 -13.49 17.40 -9.29
C LYS A 144 -13.76 17.16 -10.78
N GLU A 145 -12.80 16.57 -11.49
CA GLU A 145 -12.91 16.27 -12.92
C GLU A 145 -14.00 15.23 -13.22
N ARG A 146 -14.18 14.27 -12.30
CA ARG A 146 -15.13 13.17 -12.47
C ARG A 146 -16.44 13.34 -11.72
N ALA A 147 -16.67 14.48 -11.08
CA ALA A 147 -17.87 14.74 -10.29
C ALA A 147 -19.18 14.53 -11.09
N LEU A 148 -19.16 14.84 -12.39
CA LEU A 148 -20.31 14.66 -13.28
C LEU A 148 -20.55 13.20 -13.69
N LEU A 149 -19.58 12.31 -13.48
CA LEU A 149 -19.70 10.87 -13.77
C LEU A 149 -20.35 10.10 -12.62
N MET A 150 -20.43 10.70 -11.43
CA MET A 150 -20.94 10.05 -10.20
C MET A 150 -22.47 10.01 -10.11
N PHE A 151 -23.20 10.57 -11.09
CA PHE A 151 -24.65 10.55 -11.12
C PHE A 151 -25.20 10.34 -12.53
N SER A 152 -26.38 9.74 -12.61
CA SER A 152 -27.09 9.56 -13.87
C SER A 152 -27.84 10.82 -14.29
N TRP A 153 -27.76 11.14 -15.59
CA TRP A 153 -28.60 12.17 -16.22
C TRP A 153 -30.09 11.85 -16.14
N TYR A 154 -30.44 10.58 -15.92
CA TYR A 154 -31.81 10.10 -15.78
C TYR A 154 -32.24 9.94 -14.31
N CYS A 155 -31.43 10.41 -13.36
CA CYS A 155 -31.74 10.34 -11.94
C CYS A 155 -33.06 11.08 -11.64
N ARG A 156 -34.06 10.35 -11.13
CA ARG A 156 -35.37 10.90 -10.75
C ARG A 156 -35.44 11.30 -9.28
N SER A 157 -34.43 10.97 -8.49
CA SER A 157 -34.37 11.30 -7.07
C SER A 157 -33.85 12.72 -6.87
N SER A 158 -34.62 13.56 -6.18
CA SER A 158 -34.19 14.89 -5.77
C SER A 158 -33.10 14.87 -4.69
N ARG A 159 -32.79 13.71 -4.10
CA ARG A 159 -31.83 13.56 -3.00
C ARG A 159 -30.41 13.23 -3.45
N CYS A 160 -30.23 12.65 -4.65
CA CYS A 160 -28.92 12.12 -5.05
C CYS A 160 -27.88 13.21 -5.31
N ILE A 161 -28.21 14.22 -6.12
CA ILE A 161 -27.27 15.31 -6.43
C ILE A 161 -26.87 16.07 -5.14
N PRO A 162 -27.82 16.51 -4.28
CA PRO A 162 -27.45 17.14 -3.01
C PRO A 162 -26.71 16.20 -2.05
N GLY A 163 -27.00 14.89 -2.08
CA GLY A 163 -26.31 13.88 -1.26
C GLY A 163 -24.85 13.73 -1.66
N LEU A 164 -24.58 13.56 -2.96
CA LEU A 164 -23.22 13.49 -3.50
C LEU A 164 -22.43 14.77 -3.23
N ASP A 165 -23.06 15.93 -3.38
CA ASP A 165 -22.40 17.21 -3.11
C ASP A 165 -22.02 17.35 -1.64
N ARG A 166 -22.92 16.99 -0.71
CA ARG A 166 -22.61 16.97 0.74
C ARG A 166 -21.46 16.01 1.07
N TRP A 167 -21.51 14.79 0.54
CA TRP A 167 -20.45 13.82 0.76
C TRP A 167 -19.11 14.28 0.19
N ARG A 168 -19.11 14.92 -0.99
CA ARG A 168 -17.89 15.50 -1.56
C ARG A 168 -17.32 16.59 -0.65
N VAL A 169 -18.16 17.48 -0.11
CA VAL A 169 -17.71 18.50 0.86
C VAL A 169 -17.16 17.85 2.12
N GLN A 170 -17.84 16.84 2.67
CA GLN A 170 -17.38 16.09 3.83
C GLN A 170 -16.02 15.42 3.56
N LEU A 171 -15.85 14.77 2.40
CA LEU A 171 -14.56 14.20 2.00
C LEU A 171 -13.49 15.28 1.90
N GLU A 172 -13.79 16.45 1.31
CA GLU A 172 -12.80 17.54 1.25
C GLU A 172 -12.39 18.05 2.63
N GLU A 173 -13.32 18.09 3.60
CA GLU A 173 -13.06 18.44 5.00
C GLU A 173 -12.25 17.35 5.72
N GLU A 174 -12.62 16.08 5.60
CA GLU A 174 -11.90 14.95 6.20
C GLU A 174 -10.48 14.77 5.61
N GLN A 175 -10.30 15.08 4.33
CA GLN A 175 -8.98 15.06 3.66
C GLN A 175 -8.08 16.23 4.10
N LEU A 176 -8.64 17.31 4.67
CA LEU A 176 -7.85 18.38 5.29
C LEU A 176 -7.26 17.94 6.63
N ASP A 177 -7.93 17.02 7.34
CA ASP A 177 -7.52 16.53 8.67
C ASP A 177 -6.36 15.51 8.65
N ASN A 178 -5.67 15.32 7.52
CA ASN A 178 -4.43 14.52 7.36
C ASN A 178 -4.54 13.01 7.66
N LEU A 179 -5.71 12.50 8.06
CA LEU A 179 -5.88 11.15 8.59
C LEU A 179 -6.49 10.15 7.59
N TYR A 180 -6.97 10.62 6.43
CA TYR A 180 -7.70 9.74 5.52
C TYR A 180 -6.79 8.97 4.55
N ASN A 181 -7.04 7.66 4.45
CA ASN A 181 -6.39 6.76 3.53
C ASN A 181 -6.88 7.03 2.10
N VAL A 182 -6.01 7.58 1.27
CA VAL A 182 -6.29 7.97 -0.13
C VAL A 182 -6.82 6.81 -0.98
N LEU A 183 -6.43 5.58 -0.65
CA LEU A 183 -6.88 4.35 -1.31
C LEU A 183 -8.10 3.71 -0.65
N SER A 184 -8.55 4.21 0.49
CA SER A 184 -9.78 3.79 1.17
C SER A 184 -10.76 4.95 1.22
N LEU A 185 -10.99 5.60 0.08
CA LEU A 185 -12.00 6.66 -0.11
C LEU A 185 -13.34 6.15 0.44
N GLY A 186 -13.95 6.90 1.37
CA GLY A 186 -15.07 6.42 2.17
C GLY A 186 -16.21 5.87 1.33
N GLU A 187 -16.77 4.74 1.74
CA GLU A 187 -17.92 4.16 1.09
C GLU A 187 -19.12 5.12 1.25
N PRO A 188 -19.93 5.33 0.20
CA PRO A 188 -21.10 6.19 0.23
C PRO A 188 -22.27 5.58 1.04
N ASP A 189 -22.00 4.67 1.98
CA ASP A 189 -23.00 4.00 2.83
C ASP A 189 -23.84 4.99 3.66
N SER A 190 -23.31 6.20 3.88
CA SER A 190 -24.02 7.30 4.56
C SER A 190 -24.90 8.14 3.63
N ILE A 191 -24.90 7.88 2.31
CA ILE A 191 -25.64 8.65 1.31
C ILE A 191 -26.80 7.83 0.76
N GLU A 192 -28.04 8.31 0.94
CA GLU A 192 -29.24 7.74 0.30
C GLU A 192 -29.25 8.02 -1.22
N LEU A 193 -28.38 7.34 -1.97
CA LEU A 193 -28.37 7.36 -3.44
C LEU A 193 -29.41 6.37 -4.00
N CYS A 194 -29.97 6.69 -5.16
CA CYS A 194 -30.68 5.67 -5.94
C CYS A 194 -29.66 4.69 -6.51
N SER A 195 -30.08 3.45 -6.78
CA SER A 195 -29.18 2.36 -7.21
C SER A 195 -28.28 2.76 -8.39
N GLU A 196 -28.82 3.42 -9.40
CA GLU A 196 -28.06 3.84 -10.58
C GLU A 196 -26.95 4.87 -10.25
N CYS A 197 -27.23 5.85 -9.38
CA CYS A 197 -26.21 6.82 -8.96
C CYS A 197 -25.21 6.20 -7.98
N ALA A 198 -25.62 5.22 -7.17
CA ALA A 198 -24.71 4.48 -6.31
C ALA A 198 -23.68 3.71 -7.15
N GLU A 199 -24.13 2.95 -8.15
CA GLU A 199 -23.26 2.21 -9.07
C GLU A 199 -22.28 3.13 -9.82
N LEU A 200 -22.76 4.27 -10.33
CA LEU A 200 -21.91 5.25 -11.01
C LEU A 200 -20.89 5.90 -10.07
N CYS A 201 -21.29 6.19 -8.82
CA CYS A 201 -20.39 6.72 -7.80
C CYS A 201 -19.31 5.71 -7.44
N GLU A 202 -19.68 4.46 -7.12
CA GLU A 202 -18.76 3.37 -6.82
C GLU A 202 -17.77 3.11 -7.96
N GLY A 203 -18.27 3.03 -9.21
CA GLY A 203 -17.41 2.88 -10.39
C GLY A 203 -16.42 4.04 -10.54
N THR A 204 -16.87 5.28 -10.34
CA THR A 204 -16.00 6.44 -10.41
C THR A 204 -14.94 6.44 -9.31
N ILE A 205 -15.30 6.05 -8.07
CA ILE A 205 -14.35 5.91 -6.96
C ILE A 205 -13.32 4.83 -7.30
N ALA A 206 -13.75 3.67 -7.80
CA ALA A 206 -12.86 2.59 -8.22
C ALA A 206 -11.87 3.06 -9.30
N ASP A 207 -12.33 3.82 -10.30
CA ASP A 207 -11.48 4.39 -11.34
C ASP A 207 -10.46 5.40 -10.79
N ILE A 208 -10.85 6.20 -9.79
CA ILE A 208 -9.92 7.13 -9.11
C ILE A 208 -8.86 6.34 -8.35
N ARG A 209 -9.26 5.32 -7.58
CA ARG A 209 -8.33 4.44 -6.84
C ARG A 209 -7.34 3.76 -7.80
N ALA A 210 -7.84 3.23 -8.92
CA ALA A 210 -7.02 2.57 -9.93
C ALA A 210 -5.98 3.52 -10.54
N GLU A 211 -6.38 4.76 -10.84
CA GLU A 211 -5.45 5.76 -11.38
C GLU A 211 -4.39 6.18 -10.35
N ILE A 212 -4.79 6.46 -9.11
CA ILE A 212 -3.85 6.77 -8.03
C ILE A 212 -2.87 5.61 -7.81
N TRP A 213 -3.36 4.37 -7.79
CA TRP A 213 -2.52 3.18 -7.66
C TRP A 213 -1.53 3.03 -8.83
N SER A 214 -1.96 3.29 -10.06
CA SER A 214 -1.09 3.23 -11.24
C SER A 214 0.08 4.22 -11.15
N ARG A 215 -0.16 5.39 -10.53
CA ARG A 215 0.83 6.45 -10.31
C ARG A 215 1.60 6.30 -9.00
N LEU A 216 1.26 5.32 -8.15
CA LEU A 216 1.82 5.16 -6.81
C LEU A 216 3.35 5.25 -6.75
N PRO A 217 4.12 4.55 -7.61
CA PRO A 217 5.58 4.65 -7.58
C PRO A 217 6.10 6.06 -7.84
N SER A 218 5.45 6.80 -8.73
CA SER A 218 5.88 8.15 -9.14
C SER A 218 5.76 9.17 -8.01
N TYR A 219 4.81 9.00 -7.09
CA TYR A 219 4.67 9.88 -5.92
C TYR A 219 5.92 9.82 -5.02
N PHE A 220 6.52 8.63 -4.91
CA PHE A 220 7.76 8.39 -4.16
C PHE A 220 9.03 8.63 -4.98
N GLY A 221 8.92 9.10 -6.24
CA GLY A 221 10.07 9.28 -7.13
C GLY A 221 10.69 7.96 -7.61
N LEU A 222 9.93 6.87 -7.60
CA LEU A 222 10.35 5.55 -8.08
C LEU A 222 9.97 5.36 -9.56
N PRO A 223 10.66 4.45 -10.28
CA PRO A 223 10.25 4.01 -11.61
C PRO A 223 8.83 3.40 -11.60
N ASP A 224 8.22 3.31 -12.78
CA ASP A 224 6.91 2.69 -12.93
C ASP A 224 6.87 1.21 -12.48
N TRP A 225 5.66 0.68 -12.31
CA TRP A 225 5.45 -0.71 -11.91
C TRP A 225 6.08 -1.75 -12.85
N ARG A 226 6.29 -1.42 -14.13
CA ARG A 226 6.90 -2.34 -15.10
C ARG A 226 8.41 -2.44 -14.85
N ALA A 227 9.09 -1.30 -14.73
CA ALA A 227 10.51 -1.24 -14.44
C ALA A 227 10.84 -1.83 -13.07
N LEU A 228 9.99 -1.58 -12.07
CA LEU A 228 10.16 -2.17 -10.73
C LEU A 228 10.03 -3.70 -10.74
N ARG A 229 9.11 -4.26 -11.53
CA ARG A 229 8.98 -5.73 -11.66
C ARG A 229 10.17 -6.36 -12.37
N GLN A 230 10.73 -5.70 -13.39
CA GLN A 230 11.92 -6.18 -14.09
C GLN A 230 13.14 -6.23 -13.15
N ARG A 231 13.35 -5.18 -12.34
CA ARG A 231 14.43 -5.15 -11.35
C ARG A 231 14.30 -6.18 -10.23
N ALA A 232 13.10 -6.73 -10.02
CA ALA A 232 12.88 -7.79 -9.04
C ALA A 232 13.26 -9.17 -9.57
N THR A 233 13.23 -9.36 -10.89
CA THR A 233 13.59 -10.62 -11.56
C THR A 233 15.06 -10.72 -11.95
N ASP A 234 15.72 -9.58 -12.16
CA ASP A 234 17.16 -9.45 -12.38
C ASP A 234 17.94 -9.62 -11.06
#